data_AF-A0A946LFE4-F1
#
_entry.id   AF-A0A946LFE4-F1
#
_cell.length_a   1.000
_cell.length_b   1.000
_cell.length_c   1.000
_cell.angle_alpha   90.00
_cell.angle_beta   90.00
_cell.angle_gamma   90.00
#
_symmetry.space_group_name_H-M   'P 1'
#
loop_
_entity.id
_entity.type
_entity.pdbx_description
1 polymer ?
#
loop_
_entity_poly.entity_id
_entity_poly.type
_entity_poly.pdbx_seq_one_letter_code
_entity_poly.pdbx_strand_id
1 'polypeptide(L)'
;MSVTSLLSPEQHQFLYAEYHKFLAKAYVSSRQYSMHDFFENLRQKNDSFIHFTDKELSNKIIASRRLDGAISWPKLSEIENYISPYAYSFIEKAHNSALLAVEIYNKPLASYRTEGFIVMMMIAWTSLFHAVFLKKGLEIKYSEEDEGNYFDLRKCIKKYDGALKKEINANLTLLISIRDHVVHRENPVVDDRLFGHCQSCLLNFEELIIESFGEKYQLPNSLAYSLQFSRKHKPEQYEAVKKYKKQYNYEIFDFIA
;
A
#
# COMPACT_ATOMS: atom_id res chain seq x y z
N MET A 1 34.22 28.49 13.96
CA MET A 1 33.89 27.36 13.06
C MET A 1 33.40 26.22 13.92
N SER A 2 32.08 26.04 14.04
CA SER A 2 31.53 24.84 14.66
C SER A 2 31.24 23.88 13.51
N VAL A 3 32.14 22.92 13.29
CA VAL A 3 31.83 21.76 12.46
C VAL A 3 30.75 21.03 13.24
N THR A 4 29.48 21.26 12.88
CA THR A 4 28.37 20.44 13.37
C THR A 4 28.76 19.00 13.08
N SER A 5 29.18 18.25 14.10
CA SER A 5 29.58 16.86 13.88
C SER A 5 28.35 16.13 13.34
N LEU A 6 28.46 15.69 12.09
CA LEU A 6 27.46 14.82 11.49
C LEU A 6 27.38 13.57 12.37
N LEU A 7 26.16 13.05 12.56
CA LEU A 7 26.00 11.78 13.24
C LEU A 7 26.79 10.70 12.50
N SER A 8 27.38 9.76 13.23
CA SER A 8 27.93 8.57 12.58
C SER A 8 26.81 7.84 11.82
N PRO A 9 27.12 7.03 10.79
CA PRO A 9 26.11 6.25 10.08
C PRO A 9 25.22 5.42 11.00
N GLU A 10 25.80 4.80 12.03
CA GLU A 10 25.08 4.01 13.03
C GLU A 10 24.14 4.87 13.88
N GLN A 11 24.60 6.02 14.35
CA GLN A 11 23.76 6.97 15.09
C GLN A 11 22.62 7.50 14.22
N HIS A 12 22.91 7.78 12.94
CA HIS A 12 21.91 8.25 12.00
C HIS A 12 20.82 7.20 11.79
N GLN A 13 21.20 5.94 11.56
CA GLN A 13 20.27 4.83 11.39
C GLN A 13 19.44 4.57 12.66
N PHE A 14 20.07 4.64 13.84
CA PHE A 14 19.38 4.48 15.12
C PHE A 14 18.35 5.60 15.36
N LEU A 15 18.76 6.86 15.15
CA LEU A 15 17.88 8.02 15.25
C LEU A 15 16.70 7.90 14.30
N TYR A 16 16.95 7.50 13.05
CA TYR A 16 15.92 7.28 12.04
C TYR A 16 14.88 6.25 12.51
N ALA A 17 15.35 5.08 12.97
CA ALA A 17 14.46 4.01 13.42
C ALA A 17 13.61 4.44 14.63
N GLU A 18 14.20 5.07 15.63
CA GLU A 18 13.47 5.53 16.82
C GLU A 18 12.53 6.70 16.51
N TYR A 19 12.91 7.61 15.61
CA TYR A 19 12.04 8.70 15.16
C TYR A 19 10.79 8.16 14.48
N HIS A 20 10.92 7.18 13.58
CA HIS A 20 9.76 6.56 12.92
C HIS A 20 8.87 5.76 13.88
N LYS A 21 9.44 5.12 14.90
CA LYS A 21 8.66 4.48 15.97
C LYS A 21 7.88 5.51 16.80
N PHE A 22 8.51 6.63 17.11
CA PHE A 22 7.87 7.75 17.81
C PHE A 22 6.71 8.32 16.99
N LEU A 23 6.92 8.60 15.71
CA LEU A 23 5.87 9.09 14.81
C LEU A 23 4.72 8.09 14.67
N ALA A 24 5.00 6.80 14.53
CA ALA A 24 3.94 5.78 14.46
C ALA A 24 3.07 5.77 15.73
N LYS A 25 3.68 5.91 16.91
CA LYS A 25 2.95 6.03 18.17
C LYS A 25 2.15 7.33 18.24
N ALA A 26 2.73 8.44 17.79
CA ALA A 26 2.07 9.73 17.75
C ALA A 26 0.86 9.75 16.81
N TYR A 27 0.96 9.06 15.67
CA TYR A 27 -0.11 8.95 14.69
C TYR A 27 -1.34 8.17 15.21
N VAL A 28 -1.11 7.08 15.94
CA VAL A 28 -2.20 6.20 16.43
C VAL A 28 -2.87 6.74 17.69
N SER A 29 -2.18 7.60 18.44
CA SER A 29 -2.62 8.05 19.77
C SER A 29 -3.21 9.45 19.72
N SER A 30 -4.33 9.65 20.44
CA SER A 30 -4.99 10.96 20.57
C SER A 30 -4.28 11.93 21.55
N ARG A 31 -3.13 11.54 22.12
CA ARG A 31 -2.36 12.40 23.05
C ARG A 31 -1.51 13.41 22.28
N GLN A 32 -1.27 14.57 22.90
CA GLN A 32 -0.22 15.48 22.45
C GLN A 32 1.16 14.85 22.71
N TYR A 33 1.98 14.77 21.67
CA TYR A 33 3.37 14.33 21.76
C TYR A 33 4.31 15.53 21.65
N SER A 34 5.32 15.56 22.52
CA SER A 34 6.38 16.56 22.45
C SER A 34 7.66 15.95 21.86
N MET A 35 8.39 16.75 21.06
CA MET A 35 9.75 16.39 20.64
C MET A 35 10.69 16.24 21.84
N HIS A 36 10.41 16.94 22.94
CA HIS A 36 11.16 16.80 24.18
C HIS A 36 11.11 15.36 24.71
N ASP A 37 9.91 14.78 24.83
CA ASP A 37 9.71 13.41 25.31
C ASP A 37 10.40 12.39 24.42
N PHE A 38 10.39 12.63 23.09
CA PHE A 38 11.15 11.81 22.14
C PHE A 38 12.65 11.85 22.43
N PHE A 39 13.23 13.04 22.61
CA PHE A 39 14.66 13.19 22.87
C PHE A 39 15.09 12.62 24.22
N GLU A 40 14.26 12.74 25.26
CA GLU A 40 14.51 12.07 26.54
C GLU A 40 14.55 10.55 26.38
N ASN A 41 13.56 9.98 25.69
CA ASN A 41 13.53 8.53 25.44
C ASN A 41 14.73 8.06 24.60
N LEU A 42 15.11 8.85 23.59
CA LEU A 42 16.28 8.57 22.74
C LEU A 42 17.56 8.49 23.57
N ARG A 43 17.78 9.45 24.49
CA ARG A 43 18.94 9.47 25.39
C ARG A 43 18.96 8.31 26.37
N GLN A 44 17.79 7.89 26.87
CA GLN A 44 17.68 6.73 27.76
C GLN A 44 18.02 5.41 27.05
N LYS A 45 17.78 5.32 25.75
CA LYS A 45 18.01 4.09 24.97
C LYS A 45 19.44 3.96 24.43
N ASN A 46 20.17 5.05 24.30
CA ASN A 46 21.50 5.03 23.70
C ASN A 46 22.37 6.18 24.23
N ASP A 47 23.42 5.81 24.97
CA ASP A 47 24.33 6.74 25.64
C ASP A 47 25.05 7.70 24.67
N SER A 48 25.18 7.32 23.41
CA SER A 48 25.78 8.16 22.37
C SER A 48 24.97 9.40 22.03
N PHE A 49 23.76 9.57 22.61
CA PHE A 49 22.95 10.78 22.46
C PHE A 49 22.89 11.65 23.73
N ILE A 50 23.39 11.18 24.88
CA ILE A 50 23.28 11.88 26.18
C ILE A 50 23.86 13.30 26.14
N HIS A 51 24.94 13.49 25.39
CA HIS A 51 25.65 14.77 25.28
C HIS A 51 24.98 15.78 24.34
N PHE A 52 23.94 15.39 23.59
CA PHE A 52 23.22 16.32 22.72
C PHE A 52 22.03 16.95 23.44
N THR A 53 21.96 18.27 23.37
CA THR A 53 20.78 19.05 23.76
C THR A 53 19.63 18.83 22.78
N ASP A 54 18.39 19.10 23.21
CA ASP A 54 17.20 19.02 22.35
C ASP A 54 17.32 19.89 21.09
N LYS A 55 17.98 21.04 21.20
CA LYS A 55 18.25 21.94 20.07
C LYS A 55 19.19 21.30 19.07
N GLU A 56 20.24 20.61 19.53
CA GLU A 56 21.20 19.92 18.66
C GLU A 56 20.56 18.71 17.98
N LEU A 57 19.76 17.92 18.70
CA LEU A 57 19.02 16.79 18.13
C LEU A 57 17.98 17.27 17.10
N SER A 58 17.28 18.36 17.38
CA SER A 58 16.35 18.98 16.41
C SER A 58 17.09 19.43 15.15
N ASN A 59 18.24 20.08 15.30
CA ASN A 59 19.07 20.49 14.16
C ASN A 59 19.58 19.28 13.35
N LYS A 60 19.89 18.16 14.01
CA LYS A 60 20.30 16.92 13.34
C LYS A 60 19.16 16.32 12.53
N ILE A 61 17.94 16.26 13.05
CA ILE A 61 16.75 15.83 12.26
C ILE A 61 16.53 16.75 11.05
N ILE A 62 16.66 18.07 11.23
CA ILE A 62 16.54 19.02 10.13
C ILE A 62 17.62 18.81 9.08
N ALA A 63 18.87 18.54 9.50
CA ALA A 63 19.97 18.23 8.61
C ALA A 63 19.73 16.93 7.83
N SER A 64 19.31 15.85 8.51
CA SER A 64 18.95 14.58 7.87
C SER A 64 17.77 14.75 6.90
N ARG A 65 16.75 15.54 7.23
CA ARG A 65 15.66 15.88 6.30
C ARG A 65 16.14 16.59 5.05
N ARG A 66 17.18 17.42 5.14
CA ARG A 66 17.79 18.10 3.97
C ARG A 66 18.60 17.14 3.11
N LEU A 67 19.24 16.15 3.72
CA LEU A 67 20.08 15.16 3.04
C LEU A 67 19.24 14.04 2.39
N ASP A 68 18.34 13.42 3.16
CA ASP A 68 17.59 12.23 2.74
C ASP A 68 16.19 12.57 2.19
N GLY A 69 15.79 13.83 2.30
CA GLY A 69 14.51 14.34 1.83
C GLY A 69 13.38 14.37 2.86
N ALA A 70 12.34 15.13 2.50
CA ALA A 70 11.18 15.39 3.35
C ALA A 70 10.32 14.14 3.64
N ILE A 71 10.28 13.19 2.70
CA ILE A 71 9.51 11.95 2.81
C ILE A 71 10.15 11.03 3.87
N SER A 72 11.47 10.92 3.87
CA SER A 72 12.24 10.12 4.82
C SER A 72 12.20 10.68 6.23
N TRP A 73 12.11 12.00 6.39
CA TRP A 73 12.07 12.65 7.71
C TRP A 73 10.87 13.58 7.85
N PRO A 74 9.63 13.05 7.93
CA PRO A 74 8.40 13.84 8.00
C PRO A 74 8.36 14.70 9.28
N LYS A 75 7.67 15.85 9.24
CA LYS A 75 7.54 16.70 10.44
C LYS A 75 6.45 16.14 11.35
N LEU A 76 6.61 16.36 12.66
CA LEU A 76 5.55 16.05 13.63
C LEU A 76 4.25 16.83 13.34
N SER A 77 4.34 18.03 12.77
CA SER A 77 3.17 18.81 12.32
C SER A 77 2.41 18.18 11.15
N GLU A 78 3.04 17.26 10.41
CA GLU A 78 2.47 16.57 9.24
C GLU A 78 2.01 15.15 9.61
N ILE A 79 1.88 14.85 10.91
CA ILE A 79 1.66 13.50 11.42
C ILE A 79 0.37 12.86 10.91
N GLU A 80 -0.69 13.64 10.65
CA GLU A 80 -1.98 13.15 10.14
C GLU A 80 -1.84 12.38 8.80
N ASN A 81 -0.81 12.69 8.02
CA ASN A 81 -0.52 12.04 6.74
C ASN A 81 0.70 11.10 6.81
N TYR A 82 1.14 10.77 8.03
CA TYR A 82 2.32 9.93 8.24
C TYR A 82 2.08 8.51 7.74
N ILE A 83 3.05 8.01 6.98
CA ILE A 83 3.16 6.63 6.56
C ILE A 83 4.59 6.21 6.89
N SER A 84 4.74 5.14 7.67
CA SER A 84 6.07 4.67 8.00
C SER A 84 6.78 4.14 6.74
N PRO A 85 8.11 4.25 6.63
CA PRO A 85 8.89 3.70 5.52
C PRO A 85 8.61 2.21 5.31
N TYR A 86 8.36 1.50 6.41
CA TYR A 86 8.02 0.09 6.39
C TYR A 86 6.62 -0.17 5.82
N ALA A 87 5.61 0.64 6.15
CA ALA A 87 4.29 0.55 5.51
C ALA A 87 4.36 0.96 4.03
N TYR A 88 5.17 1.97 3.70
CA TYR A 88 5.34 2.46 2.34
C TYR A 88 5.88 1.39 1.39
N SER A 89 6.86 0.58 1.81
CA SER A 89 7.39 -0.51 0.97
C SER A 89 6.33 -1.57 0.64
N PHE A 90 5.38 -1.82 1.54
CA PHE A 90 4.23 -2.68 1.27
C PHE A 90 3.23 -2.04 0.31
N ILE A 91 3.04 -0.72 0.35
CA ILE A 91 2.23 0.02 -0.62
C ILE A 91 2.84 -0.13 -2.02
N GLU A 92 4.15 0.09 -2.17
CA GLU A 92 4.85 -0.07 -3.45
C GLU A 92 4.73 -1.49 -3.98
N LYS A 93 4.95 -2.49 -3.12
CA LYS A 93 4.76 -3.90 -3.48
C LYS A 93 3.31 -4.18 -3.92
N ALA A 94 2.33 -3.62 -3.23
CA ALA A 94 0.93 -3.78 -3.57
C ALA A 94 0.63 -3.18 -4.96
N HIS A 95 1.11 -1.96 -5.21
CA HIS A 95 0.97 -1.25 -6.48
C HIS A 95 1.60 -2.01 -7.64
N ASN A 96 2.88 -2.36 -7.52
CA ASN A 96 3.60 -3.08 -8.57
C ASN A 96 2.95 -4.43 -8.88
N SER A 97 2.45 -5.12 -7.86
CA SER A 97 1.75 -6.39 -8.04
C SER A 97 0.41 -6.22 -8.75
N ALA A 98 -0.37 -5.20 -8.38
CA ALA A 98 -1.66 -4.90 -9.02
C ALA A 98 -1.49 -4.48 -10.48
N LEU A 99 -0.50 -3.62 -10.77
CA LEU A 99 -0.17 -3.19 -12.12
C LEU A 99 0.22 -4.39 -13.00
N LEU A 100 1.11 -5.25 -12.52
CA LEU A 100 1.51 -6.46 -13.25
C LEU A 100 0.33 -7.42 -13.43
N ALA A 101 -0.58 -7.53 -12.46
CA ALA A 101 -1.80 -8.32 -12.62
C ALA A 101 -2.61 -7.85 -13.83
N VAL A 102 -2.81 -6.53 -13.94
CA VAL A 102 -3.59 -5.93 -15.03
C VAL A 102 -2.89 -6.06 -16.37
N GLU A 103 -1.56 -5.90 -16.43
CA GLU A 103 -0.77 -6.14 -17.63
C GLU A 103 -0.91 -7.58 -18.15
N ILE A 104 -0.83 -8.57 -17.23
CA ILE A 104 -1.03 -9.98 -17.56
C ILE A 104 -2.45 -10.21 -18.10
N TYR A 105 -3.46 -9.68 -17.42
CA TYR A 105 -4.87 -9.86 -17.80
C TYR A 105 -5.18 -9.31 -19.19
N ASN A 106 -4.62 -8.14 -19.50
CA ASN A 106 -4.89 -7.42 -20.74
C ASN A 106 -4.04 -7.90 -21.92
N LYS A 107 -3.08 -8.80 -21.72
CA LYS A 107 -2.23 -9.34 -22.79
C LYS A 107 -3.05 -10.26 -23.72
N PRO A 108 -3.28 -9.90 -25.00
CA PRO A 108 -4.29 -10.57 -25.84
C PRO A 108 -4.03 -12.05 -26.14
N LEU A 109 -2.76 -12.45 -26.18
CA LEU A 109 -2.33 -13.81 -26.56
C LEU A 109 -1.84 -14.64 -25.36
N ALA A 110 -2.09 -14.19 -24.13
CA ALA A 110 -1.66 -14.91 -22.94
C ALA A 110 -2.67 -16.00 -22.56
N SER A 111 -2.26 -17.28 -22.67
CA SER A 111 -3.08 -18.45 -22.34
C SER A 111 -3.37 -18.65 -20.84
N TYR A 112 -2.80 -17.81 -19.96
CA TYR A 112 -2.88 -17.93 -18.50
C TYR A 112 -3.16 -16.58 -17.81
N ARG A 113 -3.89 -15.70 -18.52
CA ARG A 113 -4.07 -14.30 -18.15
C ARG A 113 -4.92 -14.12 -16.89
N THR A 114 -5.95 -14.95 -16.71
CA THR A 114 -6.86 -14.86 -15.57
C THR A 114 -6.21 -15.39 -14.31
N GLU A 115 -5.51 -16.52 -14.43
CA GLU A 115 -4.78 -17.16 -13.36
C GLU A 115 -3.60 -16.30 -12.90
N GLY A 116 -2.83 -15.78 -13.87
CA GLY A 116 -1.74 -14.85 -13.59
C GLY A 116 -2.23 -13.56 -12.92
N PHE A 117 -3.36 -13.01 -13.37
CA PHE A 117 -4.02 -11.89 -12.69
C PHE A 117 -4.38 -12.24 -11.24
N ILE A 118 -5.03 -13.39 -11.01
CA ILE A 118 -5.46 -13.81 -9.67
C ILE A 118 -4.27 -13.93 -8.72
N VAL A 119 -3.19 -14.60 -9.15
CA VAL A 119 -1.98 -14.77 -8.33
C VAL A 119 -1.38 -13.42 -7.99
N MET A 120 -1.21 -12.52 -8.96
CA MET A 120 -0.64 -11.21 -8.73
C MET A 120 -1.53 -10.33 -7.83
N MET A 121 -2.86 -10.40 -7.99
CA MET A 121 -3.80 -9.70 -7.11
C MET A 121 -3.76 -10.22 -5.68
N MET A 122 -3.51 -11.51 -5.44
CA MET A 122 -3.33 -12.01 -4.07
C MET A 122 -2.11 -11.40 -3.39
N ILE A 123 -0.99 -11.27 -4.13
CA ILE A 123 0.22 -10.62 -3.62
C ILE A 123 -0.07 -9.14 -3.34
N ALA A 124 -0.79 -8.48 -4.26
CA ALA A 124 -1.19 -7.09 -4.11
C ALA A 124 -2.02 -6.89 -2.83
N TRP A 125 -3.10 -7.66 -2.67
CA TRP A 125 -4.00 -7.58 -1.52
C TRP A 125 -3.32 -7.92 -0.20
N THR A 126 -2.46 -8.95 -0.18
CA THR A 126 -1.69 -9.30 1.03
C THR A 126 -0.83 -8.12 1.48
N SER A 127 -0.11 -7.51 0.53
CA SER A 127 0.76 -6.36 0.80
C SER A 127 -0.05 -5.13 1.21
N LEU A 128 -1.20 -4.87 0.57
CA LEU A 128 -2.08 -3.78 0.95
C LEU A 128 -2.60 -3.94 2.39
N PHE A 129 -3.04 -5.13 2.79
CA PHE A 129 -3.45 -5.37 4.16
C PHE A 129 -2.32 -5.17 5.17
N HIS A 130 -1.10 -5.62 4.85
CA HIS A 130 0.06 -5.36 5.71
C HIS A 130 0.30 -3.87 5.88
N ALA A 131 0.27 -3.08 4.80
CA ALA A 131 0.39 -1.63 4.87
C ALA A 131 -0.71 -1.00 5.73
N VAL A 132 -1.97 -1.42 5.55
CA VAL A 132 -3.13 -0.91 6.30
C VAL A 132 -3.00 -1.23 7.79
N PHE A 133 -2.58 -2.45 8.13
CA PHE A 133 -2.35 -2.86 9.52
C PHE A 133 -1.22 -2.07 10.16
N LEU A 134 -0.09 -1.91 9.46
CA LEU A 134 1.02 -1.09 9.93
C LEU A 134 0.63 0.36 10.15
N LYS A 135 -0.17 0.96 9.25
CA LYS A 135 -0.70 2.32 9.42
C LYS A 135 -1.56 2.44 10.67
N LYS A 136 -2.34 1.41 10.99
CA LYS A 136 -3.16 1.35 12.22
C LYS A 136 -2.38 0.93 13.48
N GLY A 137 -1.06 0.73 13.39
CA GLY A 137 -0.24 0.24 14.50
C GLY A 137 -0.53 -1.22 14.89
N LEU A 138 -1.10 -2.02 13.99
CA LEU A 138 -1.41 -3.42 14.20
C LEU A 138 -0.27 -4.33 13.73
N GLU A 139 -0.09 -5.44 14.43
CA GLU A 139 0.85 -6.49 14.05
C GLU A 139 0.50 -7.14 12.71
N ILE A 140 1.55 -7.57 12.00
CA ILE A 140 1.48 -8.27 10.71
C ILE A 140 2.20 -9.62 10.71
N LYS A 141 2.72 -10.08 11.86
CA LYS A 141 3.48 -11.33 12.02
C LYS A 141 2.78 -12.29 12.97
N TYR A 142 3.05 -13.59 12.81
CA TYR A 142 2.53 -14.64 13.71
C TYR A 142 3.20 -14.66 15.08
N SER A 143 4.49 -14.33 15.13
CA SER A 143 5.30 -14.21 16.34
C SER A 143 6.32 -13.06 16.15
N GLU A 144 6.77 -12.45 17.25
CA GLU A 144 7.86 -11.47 17.22
C GLU A 144 9.20 -12.11 16.82
N GLU A 145 9.40 -13.39 17.16
CA GLU A 145 10.62 -14.17 16.89
C GLU A 145 10.70 -14.67 15.44
N ASP A 146 9.60 -14.62 14.69
CA ASP A 146 9.57 -15.05 13.30
C ASP A 146 10.15 -13.96 12.38
N GLU A 147 11.39 -14.17 11.95
CA GLU A 147 11.98 -13.43 10.83
C GLU A 147 11.37 -13.92 9.51
N GLY A 148 10.43 -13.15 8.97
CA GLY A 148 9.92 -13.32 7.60
C GLY A 148 8.54 -13.98 7.48
N ASN A 149 7.90 -14.40 8.58
CA ASN A 149 6.58 -15.02 8.53
C ASN A 149 5.45 -13.99 8.76
N TYR A 150 5.12 -13.23 7.72
CA TYR A 150 3.97 -12.32 7.73
C TYR A 150 2.66 -13.07 7.60
N PHE A 151 1.56 -12.47 8.08
CA PHE A 151 0.22 -13.00 7.89
C PHE A 151 -0.07 -13.26 6.41
N ASP A 152 -0.59 -14.46 6.13
CA ASP A 152 -1.12 -14.77 4.81
C ASP A 152 -2.42 -14.01 4.52
N LEU A 153 -2.86 -14.03 3.25
CA LEU A 153 -4.06 -13.34 2.81
C LEU A 153 -5.32 -13.77 3.57
N ARG A 154 -5.47 -15.06 3.90
CA ARG A 154 -6.66 -15.57 4.61
C ARG A 154 -6.71 -15.01 6.03
N LYS A 155 -5.56 -14.93 6.71
CA LYS A 155 -5.43 -14.29 8.02
C LYS A 155 -5.71 -12.79 7.94
N CYS A 156 -5.19 -12.11 6.92
CA CYS A 156 -5.44 -10.69 6.69
C CYS A 156 -6.93 -10.41 6.48
N ILE A 157 -7.63 -11.18 5.64
CA ILE A 157 -9.09 -11.04 5.41
C ILE A 157 -9.87 -11.18 6.72
N LYS A 158 -9.51 -12.15 7.57
CA LYS A 158 -10.17 -12.37 8.88
C LYS A 158 -9.92 -11.21 9.84
N LYS A 159 -8.71 -10.64 9.84
CA LYS A 159 -8.31 -9.55 10.73
C LYS A 159 -8.82 -8.18 10.26
N TYR A 160 -9.06 -8.01 8.96
CA TYR A 160 -9.53 -6.76 8.40
C TYR A 160 -10.91 -6.38 8.94
N ASP A 161 -11.02 -5.13 9.39
CA ASP A 161 -12.24 -4.54 9.91
C ASP A 161 -12.39 -3.11 9.38
N GLY A 162 -13.08 -2.98 8.25
CA GLY A 162 -13.33 -1.72 7.55
C GLY A 162 -14.62 -1.81 6.74
N ALA A 163 -15.01 -0.70 6.09
CA ALA A 163 -16.34 -0.54 5.49
C ALA A 163 -16.69 -1.65 4.47
N LEU A 164 -15.73 -2.03 3.62
CA LEU A 164 -15.92 -3.03 2.56
C LEU A 164 -15.61 -4.47 2.98
N LYS A 165 -15.61 -4.77 4.28
CA LYS A 165 -15.19 -6.09 4.80
C LYS A 165 -15.95 -7.24 4.14
N LYS A 166 -17.26 -7.10 3.93
CA LYS A 166 -18.11 -8.16 3.40
C LYS A 166 -17.82 -8.42 1.92
N GLU A 167 -17.72 -7.35 1.13
CA GLU A 167 -17.46 -7.34 -0.30
C GLU A 167 -16.07 -7.88 -0.61
N ILE A 168 -15.06 -7.38 0.10
CA ILE A 168 -13.67 -7.83 0.00
C ILE A 168 -13.56 -9.30 0.39
N ASN A 169 -14.17 -9.72 1.50
CA ASN A 169 -14.13 -11.11 1.94
C ASN A 169 -14.79 -12.05 0.92
N ALA A 170 -15.99 -11.71 0.44
CA ALA A 170 -16.70 -12.54 -0.55
C ALA A 170 -15.89 -12.68 -1.85
N ASN A 171 -15.37 -11.57 -2.38
CA ASN A 171 -14.59 -11.57 -3.61
C ASN A 171 -13.26 -12.33 -3.46
N LEU A 172 -12.47 -12.01 -2.44
CA LEU A 172 -11.16 -12.63 -2.24
C LEU A 172 -11.29 -14.11 -1.88
N THR A 173 -12.27 -14.51 -1.08
CA THR A 173 -12.47 -15.94 -0.75
C THR A 173 -12.75 -16.76 -2.00
N LEU A 174 -13.58 -16.26 -2.92
CA LEU A 174 -13.83 -16.90 -4.20
C LEU A 174 -12.56 -17.01 -5.05
N LEU A 175 -11.82 -15.91 -5.22
CA LEU A 175 -10.57 -15.91 -6.01
C LEU A 175 -9.50 -16.81 -5.40
N ILE A 176 -9.45 -16.93 -4.07
CA ILE A 176 -8.58 -17.89 -3.38
C ILE A 176 -8.98 -19.33 -3.71
N SER A 177 -10.26 -19.67 -3.66
CA SER A 177 -10.74 -21.00 -4.06
C SER A 177 -10.40 -21.31 -5.52
N ILE A 178 -10.51 -20.33 -6.42
CA ILE A 178 -10.14 -20.51 -7.83
C ILE A 178 -8.65 -20.78 -7.98
N ARG A 179 -7.78 -19.99 -7.31
CA ARG A 179 -6.34 -20.24 -7.32
C ARG A 179 -6.00 -21.62 -6.80
N ASP A 180 -6.62 -22.04 -5.69
CA ASP A 180 -6.39 -23.37 -5.13
C ASP A 180 -6.77 -24.47 -6.16
N HIS A 181 -7.86 -24.28 -6.91
CA HIS A 181 -8.21 -25.18 -8.01
C HIS A 181 -7.19 -25.15 -9.17
N VAL A 182 -6.78 -23.97 -9.62
CA VAL A 182 -5.79 -23.77 -10.69
C VAL A 182 -4.46 -24.45 -10.35
N VAL A 183 -4.04 -24.42 -9.08
CA VAL A 183 -2.79 -25.05 -8.62
C VAL A 183 -2.90 -26.57 -8.54
N HIS A 184 -4.06 -27.10 -8.18
CA HIS A 184 -4.22 -28.51 -7.83
C HIS A 184 -5.01 -29.34 -8.86
N ARG A 185 -5.54 -28.75 -9.94
CA ARG A 185 -6.39 -29.42 -10.95
C ARG A 185 -6.11 -28.92 -12.37
N GLU A 186 -6.55 -29.69 -13.37
CA GLU A 186 -6.55 -29.25 -14.77
C GLU A 186 -7.50 -28.06 -14.98
N ASN A 187 -7.07 -27.12 -15.83
CA ASN A 187 -7.62 -25.78 -15.92
C ASN A 187 -8.90 -25.74 -16.79
N PRO A 188 -10.09 -25.42 -16.25
CA PRO A 188 -11.27 -25.21 -17.08
C PRO A 188 -11.22 -23.83 -17.75
N VAL A 189 -11.78 -23.67 -18.95
CA VAL A 189 -11.94 -22.36 -19.61
C VAL A 189 -13.02 -21.56 -18.86
N VAL A 190 -12.62 -20.78 -17.84
CA VAL A 190 -13.53 -19.99 -16.98
C VAL A 190 -13.37 -18.46 -17.11
N ASP A 191 -12.46 -17.99 -17.95
CA ASP A 191 -12.14 -16.57 -18.18
C ASP A 191 -13.36 -15.65 -18.23
N ASP A 192 -14.32 -15.95 -19.10
CA ASP A 192 -15.49 -15.10 -19.33
C ASP A 192 -16.43 -15.02 -18.12
N ARG A 193 -16.40 -16.02 -17.22
CA ARG A 193 -17.22 -16.05 -16.00
C ARG A 193 -16.53 -15.33 -14.85
N LEU A 194 -15.21 -15.16 -14.91
CA LEU A 194 -14.41 -14.53 -13.86
C LEU A 194 -14.21 -13.03 -14.04
N PHE A 195 -14.45 -12.50 -15.25
CA PHE A 195 -14.30 -11.07 -15.53
C PHE A 195 -14.92 -10.15 -14.46
N GLY A 196 -16.20 -10.36 -14.10
CA GLY A 196 -16.87 -9.54 -13.10
C GLY A 196 -16.23 -9.60 -11.72
N HIS A 197 -15.71 -10.77 -11.34
CA HIS A 197 -15.01 -10.98 -10.07
C HIS A 197 -13.61 -10.35 -10.09
N CYS A 198 -12.87 -10.45 -11.19
CA CYS A 198 -11.58 -9.79 -11.38
C CYS A 198 -11.73 -8.26 -11.36
N GLN A 199 -12.73 -7.73 -12.06
CA GLN A 199 -13.02 -6.29 -12.06
C GLN A 199 -13.40 -5.79 -10.66
N SER A 200 -14.30 -6.50 -9.95
CA SER A 200 -14.65 -6.14 -8.58
C SER A 200 -13.45 -6.23 -7.62
N CYS A 201 -12.56 -7.21 -7.81
CA CYS A 201 -11.32 -7.34 -7.04
C CYS A 201 -10.44 -6.11 -7.18
N LEU A 202 -10.24 -5.63 -8.42
CA LEU A 202 -9.41 -4.47 -8.72
C LEU A 202 -10.03 -3.17 -8.19
N LEU A 203 -11.33 -2.98 -8.37
CA LEU A 203 -12.02 -1.78 -7.88
C LEU A 203 -12.04 -1.71 -6.35
N ASN A 204 -12.30 -2.83 -5.67
CA ASN A 204 -12.25 -2.88 -4.21
C ASN A 204 -10.82 -2.62 -3.68
N PHE A 205 -9.79 -3.02 -4.43
CA PHE A 205 -8.40 -2.76 -4.08
C PHE A 205 -8.09 -1.27 -4.17
N GLU A 206 -8.50 -0.64 -5.27
CA GLU A 206 -8.34 0.80 -5.49
C GLU A 206 -9.10 1.63 -4.46
N GLU A 207 -10.33 1.23 -4.13
CA GLU A 207 -11.12 1.91 -3.10
C GLU A 207 -10.44 1.83 -1.74
N LEU A 208 -9.94 0.65 -1.34
CA LEU A 208 -9.27 0.49 -0.05
C LEU A 208 -7.94 1.26 0.02
N ILE A 209 -7.12 1.26 -1.04
CA ILE A 209 -5.84 1.98 -1.02
C ILE A 209 -6.06 3.50 -0.96
N ILE A 210 -7.07 4.03 -1.65
CA ILE A 210 -7.45 5.44 -1.59
C ILE A 210 -8.01 5.78 -0.21
N GLU A 211 -8.94 4.99 0.32
CA GLU A 211 -9.50 5.19 1.67
C GLU A 211 -8.38 5.16 2.73
N SER A 212 -7.41 4.26 2.56
CA SER A 212 -6.37 4.04 3.56
C SER A 212 -5.21 5.03 3.46
N PHE A 213 -4.84 5.52 2.28
CA PHE A 213 -3.60 6.30 2.09
C PHE A 213 -3.79 7.60 1.29
N GLY A 214 -4.97 7.83 0.73
CA GLY A 214 -5.32 9.00 -0.08
C GLY A 214 -5.15 8.80 -1.58
N GLU A 215 -5.75 9.70 -2.36
CA GLU A 215 -5.84 9.62 -3.83
C GLU A 215 -4.48 9.56 -4.54
N LYS A 216 -3.41 10.09 -3.93
CA LYS A 216 -2.06 10.02 -4.51
C LYS A 216 -1.54 8.58 -4.70
N TYR A 217 -2.15 7.60 -4.03
CA TYR A 217 -1.83 6.18 -4.17
C TYR A 217 -2.87 5.40 -5.00
N GLN A 218 -3.78 6.08 -5.71
CA GLN A 218 -4.64 5.40 -6.68
C GLN A 218 -3.81 4.69 -7.76
N LEU A 219 -4.38 3.67 -8.40
CA LEU A 219 -3.70 3.03 -9.52
C LEU A 219 -3.60 4.04 -10.68
N PRO A 220 -2.47 4.07 -11.42
CA PRO A 220 -2.32 4.95 -12.57
C PRO A 220 -3.45 4.73 -13.58
N ASN A 221 -4.12 5.81 -13.98
CA ASN A 221 -5.12 5.76 -15.06
C ASN A 221 -4.44 5.81 -16.44
N SER A 222 -3.51 4.89 -16.68
CA SER A 222 -2.72 4.80 -17.92
C SER A 222 -3.23 3.73 -18.89
N LEU A 223 -4.24 2.97 -18.49
CA LEU A 223 -4.79 1.89 -19.30
C LEU A 223 -5.68 2.46 -20.39
N ALA A 224 -5.25 2.32 -21.63
CA ALA A 224 -6.13 2.50 -22.77
C ALA A 224 -7.27 1.48 -22.69
N TYR A 225 -8.48 1.92 -23.05
CA TYR A 225 -9.58 0.98 -23.28
C TYR A 225 -9.14 -0.07 -24.30
N SER A 226 -9.23 -1.35 -23.92
CA SER A 226 -8.86 -2.44 -24.81
C SER A 226 -9.80 -2.46 -26.01
N LEU A 227 -9.22 -2.44 -27.21
CA LEU A 227 -9.97 -2.61 -28.45
C LEU A 227 -10.49 -4.05 -28.50
N GLN A 228 -11.79 -4.21 -28.74
CA GLN A 228 -12.43 -5.52 -28.77
C GLN A 228 -12.93 -5.84 -30.18
N PHE A 229 -12.65 -7.07 -30.63
CA PHE A 229 -13.23 -7.59 -31.88
C PHE A 229 -14.70 -8.01 -31.72
N SER A 230 -15.15 -8.19 -30.48
CA SER A 230 -16.50 -8.68 -30.16
C SER A 230 -17.53 -7.56 -30.25
N ARG A 231 -18.72 -7.85 -30.79
CA ARG A 231 -19.86 -6.92 -30.86
C ARG A 231 -20.88 -7.13 -29.73
N LYS A 232 -20.61 -8.04 -28.78
CA LYS A 232 -21.56 -8.42 -27.72
C LYS A 232 -20.91 -8.21 -26.35
N HIS A 233 -21.44 -7.26 -25.58
CA HIS A 233 -21.08 -7.08 -24.18
C HIS A 233 -22.04 -7.84 -23.27
N LYS A 234 -21.51 -8.42 -22.20
CA LYS A 234 -22.35 -8.85 -21.08
C LYS A 234 -22.87 -7.61 -20.33
N PRO A 235 -24.03 -7.69 -19.66
CA PRO A 235 -24.57 -6.57 -18.89
C PRO A 235 -23.57 -6.00 -17.86
N GLU A 236 -22.79 -6.85 -17.19
CA GLU A 236 -21.81 -6.38 -16.19
C GLU A 236 -20.66 -5.60 -16.83
N GLN A 237 -20.23 -6.00 -18.04
CA GLN A 237 -19.20 -5.28 -18.81
C GLN A 237 -19.70 -3.89 -19.23
N TYR A 238 -20.96 -3.81 -19.64
CA TYR A 238 -21.57 -2.55 -20.05
C TYR A 238 -21.66 -1.54 -18.90
N GLU A 239 -22.10 -1.99 -17.71
CA GLU A 239 -22.15 -1.14 -16.51
C GLU A 239 -20.76 -0.68 -16.06
N ALA A 240 -19.76 -1.57 -16.10
CA ALA A 240 -18.37 -1.20 -15.79
C ALA A 240 -17.83 -0.11 -16.74
N VAL A 241 -18.06 -0.25 -18.04
CA VAL A 241 -17.66 0.76 -19.04
C VAL A 241 -18.39 2.09 -18.81
N LYS A 242 -19.68 2.06 -18.49
CA LYS A 242 -20.49 3.26 -18.23
C LYS A 242 -20.01 4.02 -16.99
N LYS A 243 -19.65 3.31 -15.92
CA LYS A 243 -19.12 3.91 -14.68
C LYS A 243 -17.80 4.65 -14.94
N TYR A 244 -16.88 4.06 -15.71
CA TYR A 244 -15.62 4.70 -16.08
C TYR A 244 -15.83 5.93 -16.98
N LYS A 245 -16.68 5.85 -18.01
CA LYS A 245 -16.94 6.98 -18.92
C LYS A 245 -17.46 8.22 -18.19
N LYS A 246 -18.31 8.05 -17.17
CA LYS A 246 -18.81 9.17 -16.36
C LYS A 246 -17.71 9.94 -15.64
N GLN A 247 -16.56 9.32 -15.39
CA GLN A 247 -15.45 9.94 -14.66
C GLN A 247 -14.57 10.83 -15.55
N TYR A 248 -14.67 10.71 -16.89
CA TYR A 248 -13.84 11.42 -17.86
C TYR A 248 -14.69 11.91 -19.04
N ASN A 249 -15.19 13.14 -18.96
CA ASN A 249 -16.14 13.69 -19.93
C ASN A 249 -15.49 14.84 -20.74
N TYR A 250 -14.44 14.52 -21.50
CA TYR A 250 -13.93 15.40 -22.56
C TYR A 250 -14.55 14.97 -23.88
N GLU A 251 -15.19 15.88 -24.60
CA GLU A 251 -15.75 15.56 -25.92
C GLU A 251 -14.62 15.59 -26.95
N ILE A 252 -14.63 14.63 -27.89
CA ILE A 252 -13.62 14.57 -28.97
C ILE A 252 -13.60 15.89 -29.77
N PHE A 253 -14.74 16.58 -29.84
CA PHE A 253 -14.86 17.87 -30.51
C PHE A 253 -14.10 19.00 -29.80
N ASP A 254 -13.87 18.91 -28.49
CA ASP A 254 -13.05 19.88 -27.73
C ASP A 254 -11.57 19.85 -28.17
N PHE A 255 -11.14 18.77 -28.83
CA PHE A 255 -9.76 18.57 -29.30
C PHE A 255 -9.56 19.00 -30.76
N ILE A 256 -10.64 19.25 -31.49
CA ILE A 256 -10.64 19.53 -32.94
C ILE A 256 -10.98 21.01 -33.22
N ALA A 257 -11.36 21.78 -32.20
CA ALA A 257 -11.60 23.23 -32.26
C ALA A 257 -10.35 24.03 -31.87
#